data_AF-A0AAV1JR19-F1
#
_entry.id   AF-A0AAV1JR19-F1
#
_cell.length_a   1.000
_cell.length_b   1.000
_cell.length_c   1.000
_cell.angle_alpha   90.00
_cell.angle_beta   90.00
_cell.angle_gamma   90.00
#
_symmetry.space_group_name_H-M   'P 1'
#
loop_
_entity.id
_entity.type
_entity.pdbx_description
1 polymer ?
#
loop_
_entity_poly.entity_id
_entity_poly.type
_entity_poly.pdbx_seq_one_letter_code
_entity_poly.pdbx_strand_id
1 'polypeptide(L)'
;MYLVLFLFSCFTGMSFGAIDCTEKGAGRFPDPKDATCKLYGLCVYVASNNSYQFYNYTCPETTYFDPASEVCSASYDCPTGNDTVTCQTAGRIPDSTDTTCQNYFMCIEAPDGTIVPYPQSCPSYSIFNPEIGVCTSDYQCPT
;
A
#
# COMPACT_ATOMS: atom_id res chain seq x y z
N MET A 1 43.88 16.41 18.72
CA MET A 1 42.65 16.08 19.47
C MET A 1 41.50 16.79 18.77
N TYR A 2 40.88 16.15 17.77
CA TYR A 2 39.80 16.74 16.99
C TYR A 2 38.48 16.52 17.75
N LEU A 3 37.82 17.63 18.08
CA LEU A 3 36.51 17.67 18.75
C LEU A 3 35.44 17.42 17.68
N VAL A 4 34.94 16.19 17.58
CA VAL A 4 33.81 15.85 16.71
C VAL A 4 32.53 16.27 17.44
N LEU A 5 32.01 17.45 17.10
CA LEU A 5 30.67 17.88 17.49
C LEU A 5 29.65 17.06 16.70
N PHE A 6 29.28 15.89 17.22
CA PHE A 6 28.03 15.22 16.86
C PHE A 6 26.87 16.09 17.37
N LEU A 7 26.48 17.08 16.58
CA LEU A 7 25.14 17.63 16.68
C LEU A 7 24.18 16.54 16.19
N PHE A 8 23.79 15.70 17.15
CA PHE A 8 22.69 14.77 17.09
C PHE A 8 21.49 15.57 16.59
N SER A 9 21.22 15.47 15.29
CA SER A 9 20.03 16.04 14.67
C SER A 9 18.86 15.51 15.47
N CYS A 10 18.23 16.39 16.25
CA CYS A 10 16.93 16.15 16.82
C CYS A 10 15.96 16.14 15.64
N PHE A 11 15.94 15.02 14.90
CA PHE A 11 14.80 14.65 14.08
C PHE A 11 13.68 14.44 15.08
N THR A 12 12.98 15.53 15.37
CA THR A 12 11.63 15.49 15.92
C THR A 12 10.82 14.73 14.88
N GLY A 13 10.74 13.40 15.05
CA GLY A 13 9.76 12.56 14.38
C GLY A 13 8.41 13.10 14.79
N MET A 14 7.80 13.87 13.90
CA MET A 14 6.41 14.28 14.01
C MET A 14 5.58 13.02 13.79
N SER A 15 5.33 12.31 14.89
CA SER A 15 4.32 11.27 15.02
C SER A 15 2.93 11.80 14.65
N PHE A 16 2.03 11.09 13.97
CA PHE A 16 2.08 9.87 13.16
C PHE A 16 0.73 9.85 12.41
N GLY A 17 0.70 10.26 11.14
CA GLY A 17 -0.28 9.67 10.23
C GLY A 17 0.11 8.21 10.02
N ALA A 18 -0.85 7.32 9.79
CA ALA A 18 -0.52 5.93 9.43
C ALA A 18 0.25 5.83 8.11
N ILE A 19 0.44 6.94 7.38
CA ILE A 19 1.08 7.03 6.07
C ILE A 19 2.11 8.18 6.08
N ASP A 20 3.34 7.90 5.65
CA ASP A 20 4.37 8.94 5.44
C ASP A 20 4.22 9.59 4.06
N CYS A 21 3.57 10.76 4.03
CA CYS A 21 3.37 11.51 2.79
C CYS A 21 4.66 12.05 2.17
N THR A 22 5.74 12.22 2.94
CA THR A 22 7.02 12.69 2.39
C THR A 22 7.73 11.62 1.59
N GLU A 23 7.54 10.35 1.98
CA GLU A 23 8.02 9.19 1.24
C GLU A 23 7.10 8.84 0.06
N LYS A 24 5.79 8.75 0.29
CA LYS A 24 4.81 8.28 -0.71
C LYS A 24 4.43 9.32 -1.77
N GLY A 25 4.55 10.61 -1.45
CA GLY A 25 4.11 11.70 -2.32
C GLY A 25 2.61 11.98 -2.24
N ALA A 26 2.10 12.75 -3.20
CA ALA A 26 0.67 13.10 -3.26
C ALA A 26 -0.13 11.93 -3.83
N GLY A 27 -1.27 11.60 -3.21
CA GLY A 27 -2.08 10.45 -3.59
C GLY A 27 -2.98 9.95 -2.46
N ARG A 28 -3.72 8.88 -2.73
CA ARG A 28 -4.53 8.20 -1.72
C ARG A 28 -3.93 6.84 -1.42
N PHE A 29 -3.86 6.50 -0.13
CA PHE A 29 -3.18 5.30 0.32
C PHE A 29 -4.03 4.57 1.36
N PRO A 30 -4.05 3.22 1.35
CA PRO A 30 -4.77 2.47 2.38
C PRO A 30 -4.14 2.76 3.74
N ASP A 31 -4.96 2.78 4.80
CA ASP A 31 -4.42 2.81 6.16
C ASP A 31 -3.81 1.43 6.49
N PRO A 32 -2.49 1.35 6.70
CA PRO A 32 -1.82 0.07 6.96
C PRO A 32 -2.22 -0.58 8.28
N LYS A 33 -2.85 0.18 9.20
CA LYS A 33 -3.34 -0.34 10.49
C LYS A 33 -4.80 -0.76 10.42
N ASP A 34 -5.48 -0.51 9.30
CA ASP A 34 -6.87 -0.85 9.14
C ASP A 34 -7.05 -2.20 8.43
N ALA A 35 -7.32 -3.23 9.22
CA ALA A 35 -7.69 -4.55 8.71
C ALA A 35 -9.10 -4.60 8.09
N THR A 36 -9.89 -3.52 8.18
CA THR A 36 -11.25 -3.46 7.62
C THR A 36 -11.31 -2.80 6.25
N CYS A 37 -10.18 -2.30 5.73
CA CYS A 37 -10.06 -1.57 4.47
C CYS A 37 -11.05 -0.38 4.34
N LYS A 38 -11.55 0.16 5.45
CA LYS A 38 -12.45 1.31 5.48
C LYS A 38 -11.68 2.62 5.53
N LEU A 39 -10.49 2.63 6.10
CA LEU A 39 -9.70 3.83 6.33
C LEU A 39 -8.66 4.00 5.23
N TYR A 40 -8.56 5.21 4.73
CA TYR A 40 -7.52 5.61 3.79
C TYR A 40 -7.03 7.02 4.12
N GLY A 41 -5.78 7.28 3.77
CA GLY A 41 -5.18 8.60 3.89
C GLY A 41 -5.09 9.30 2.55
N LEU A 42 -5.22 10.63 2.56
CA LEU A 42 -4.94 11.51 1.43
C LEU A 42 -3.73 12.38 1.76
N CYS A 43 -2.71 12.29 0.92
CA CYS A 43 -1.54 13.16 0.95
C CYS A 43 -1.72 14.27 -0.10
N VAL A 44 -1.69 15.52 0.33
CA VAL A 44 -1.78 16.70 -0.54
C VAL A 44 -0.49 17.50 -0.45
N TYR A 45 0.17 17.73 -1.59
CA TYR A 45 1.32 18.62 -1.66
C TYR A 45 0.90 20.08 -1.66
N VAL A 46 1.47 20.88 -0.77
CA VAL A 46 1.23 22.32 -0.63
C VAL A 46 2.46 23.08 -1.11
N ALA A 47 2.38 23.58 -2.35
CA ALA A 47 3.51 24.24 -3.00
C ALA A 47 3.95 25.55 -2.30
N SER A 48 3.07 26.22 -1.56
CA SER A 48 3.38 27.52 -0.92
C SER A 48 4.38 27.41 0.22
N ASN A 49 4.48 26.26 0.87
CA ASN A 49 5.40 25.99 1.97
C ASN A 49 6.24 24.72 1.75
N ASN A 50 6.21 24.16 0.54
CA ASN A 50 6.93 22.96 0.15
C ASN A 50 6.73 21.79 1.15
N SER A 51 5.49 21.55 1.57
CA SER A 51 5.17 20.50 2.54
C SER A 51 4.00 19.62 2.08
N TYR A 52 3.82 18.48 2.75
CA TYR A 52 2.66 17.63 2.59
C TYR A 52 1.67 17.83 3.74
N GLN A 53 0.39 17.83 3.42
CA GLN A 53 -0.69 17.70 4.38
C GLN A 53 -1.34 16.33 4.27
N PHE A 54 -1.68 15.77 5.43
CA PHE A 54 -2.28 14.44 5.56
C PHE A 54 -3.71 14.55 6.10
N TYR A 55 -4.61 13.80 5.49
CA TYR A 55 -6.02 13.72 5.89
C TYR A 55 -6.45 12.26 5.95
N ASN A 56 -7.11 11.87 7.05
CA ASN A 56 -7.74 10.55 7.17
C ASN A 56 -9.17 10.61 6.68
N TYR A 57 -9.59 9.56 5.98
CA TYR A 57 -10.94 9.38 5.49
C TYR A 57 -11.44 7.97 5.77
N THR A 58 -12.76 7.83 5.79
CA THR A 58 -13.45 6.54 5.90
C THR A 58 -14.31 6.36 4.66
N CYS A 59 -14.20 5.21 4.02
CA CYS A 59 -15.06 4.85 2.90
C CYS A 59 -16.53 4.80 3.34
N PRO A 60 -17.46 5.37 2.56
CA PRO A 60 -18.87 5.42 2.91
C PRO A 60 -19.55 4.05 2.77
N GLU A 61 -20.68 3.88 3.47
CA GLU A 61 -21.59 2.74 3.31
C GLU A 61 -20.86 1.37 3.41
N THR A 62 -21.20 0.43 2.51
CA THR A 62 -20.61 -0.90 2.41
C THR A 62 -19.40 -0.95 1.46
N THR A 63 -18.82 0.20 1.10
CA THR A 63 -17.64 0.27 0.21
C THR A 63 -16.32 0.14 0.97
N TYR A 64 -15.28 -0.33 0.30
CA TYR A 64 -13.95 -0.51 0.85
C TYR A 64 -12.92 0.21 -0.02
N PHE A 65 -11.84 0.69 0.56
CA PHE A 65 -10.77 1.35 -0.17
C PHE A 65 -9.99 0.31 -0.98
N ASP A 66 -9.99 0.50 -2.30
CA ASP A 66 -9.23 -0.31 -3.25
C ASP A 66 -7.87 0.36 -3.53
N PRO A 67 -6.74 -0.23 -3.09
CA PRO A 67 -5.41 0.32 -3.31
C PRO A 67 -4.98 0.41 -4.78
N ALA A 68 -5.55 -0.40 -5.69
CA ALA A 68 -5.20 -0.34 -7.11
C ALA A 68 -5.87 0.83 -7.84
N SER A 69 -7.12 1.15 -7.47
CA SER A 69 -7.88 2.23 -8.09
C SER A 69 -7.87 3.54 -7.29
N GLU A 70 -7.30 3.51 -6.07
CA GLU A 70 -7.21 4.66 -5.15
C GLU A 70 -8.59 5.26 -4.77
N VAL A 71 -9.65 4.46 -4.84
CA VAL A 71 -11.03 4.87 -4.57
C VAL A 71 -11.76 3.85 -3.70
N CYS A 72 -12.86 4.30 -3.08
CA CYS A 72 -13.76 3.41 -2.38
C CYS A 72 -14.66 2.67 -3.39
N SER A 73 -14.68 1.35 -3.33
CA SER A 73 -15.42 0.48 -4.24
C SER A 73 -16.29 -0.51 -3.45
N ALA A 74 -17.51 -0.74 -3.92
CA ALA A 74 -18.37 -1.81 -3.41
C ALA A 74 -17.94 -3.20 -3.91
N SER A 75 -17.13 -3.24 -4.97
CA SER A 75 -16.64 -4.48 -5.59
C SER A 75 -15.25 -4.89 -5.09
N TYR A 76 -14.65 -4.13 -4.18
CA TYR A 76 -13.37 -4.51 -3.58
C TYR A 76 -13.62 -5.50 -2.44
N ASP A 77 -13.07 -6.70 -2.59
CA ASP A 77 -13.12 -7.72 -1.55
C ASP A 77 -12.00 -7.46 -0.53
N CYS A 78 -12.37 -6.84 0.59
CA CYS A 78 -11.43 -6.61 1.68
C CYS A 78 -10.99 -7.95 2.29
N PRO A 79 -9.69 -8.14 2.55
CA PRO A 79 -9.13 -9.44 2.87
C PRO A 79 -9.45 -9.75 4.33
N THR A 80 -10.23 -10.79 4.57
CA THR A 80 -10.33 -11.35 5.91
C THR A 80 -9.07 -12.17 6.15
N GLY A 81 -8.16 -11.69 6.99
CA GLY A 81 -6.78 -12.19 7.17
C GLY A 81 -6.63 -13.65 7.64
N ASN A 82 -7.10 -14.60 6.83
CA ASN A 82 -6.97 -16.04 7.03
C ASN A 82 -6.12 -16.73 5.95
N ASP A 83 -5.66 -16.00 4.94
CA ASP A 83 -4.65 -16.51 4.02
C ASP A 83 -3.28 -16.13 4.59
N THR A 84 -2.45 -17.13 4.86
CA THR A 84 -1.13 -17.05 5.49
C THR A 84 -0.08 -16.39 4.58
N VAL A 85 -0.43 -15.27 3.95
CA VAL A 85 0.44 -14.54 3.04
C VAL A 85 1.27 -13.57 3.87
N THR A 86 2.57 -13.80 3.89
CA THR A 86 3.53 -12.93 4.58
C THR A 86 4.36 -12.16 3.55
N CYS A 87 4.28 -10.84 3.59
CA CYS A 87 5.14 -9.98 2.81
C CYS A 87 6.51 -9.80 3.48
N GLN A 88 7.60 -10.07 2.75
CA GLN A 88 8.96 -9.79 3.23
C GLN A 88 9.45 -8.40 2.86
N THR A 89 8.94 -7.83 1.76
CA THR A 89 9.30 -6.51 1.24
C THR A 89 8.04 -5.84 0.66
N ALA A 90 8.01 -4.50 0.64
CA ALA A 90 6.97 -3.77 -0.08
C ALA A 90 7.06 -4.08 -1.59
N GLY A 91 5.92 -4.14 -2.27
CA GLY A 91 5.85 -4.51 -3.68
C GLY A 91 4.65 -5.37 -4.01
N ARG A 92 4.69 -6.06 -5.15
CA ARG A 92 3.63 -6.97 -5.59
C ARG A 92 4.15 -8.39 -5.62
N ILE A 93 3.41 -9.33 -5.07
CA ILE A 93 3.76 -10.76 -5.03
C ILE A 93 2.60 -11.59 -5.57
N PRO A 94 2.86 -12.73 -6.25
CA PRO A 94 1.78 -13.55 -6.78
C PRO A 94 0.97 -14.18 -5.64
N ASP A 95 -0.33 -14.38 -5.86
CA ASP A 95 -1.11 -15.27 -5.03
C ASP A 95 -0.78 -16.72 -5.43
N SER A 96 -0.01 -17.41 -4.60
CA SER A 96 0.41 -18.79 -4.87
C SER A 96 -0.72 -19.81 -4.77
N THR A 97 -1.88 -19.41 -4.24
CA THR A 97 -3.08 -20.25 -4.19
C THR A 97 -3.95 -20.12 -5.43
N ASP A 98 -3.72 -19.08 -6.23
CA ASP A 98 -4.42 -18.83 -7.48
C ASP A 98 -3.74 -19.52 -8.66
N THR A 99 -4.40 -20.56 -9.20
CA THR A 99 -3.94 -21.29 -10.39
C THR A 99 -4.21 -20.57 -11.70
N THR A 100 -4.92 -19.43 -11.67
CA THR A 100 -5.20 -18.61 -12.86
C THR A 100 -4.22 -17.45 -13.03
N CYS A 101 -3.36 -17.20 -12.04
CA CYS A 101 -2.46 -16.05 -11.96
C CYS A 101 -3.20 -14.70 -12.08
N GLN A 102 -4.50 -14.64 -11.86
CA GLN A 102 -5.29 -13.42 -11.93
C GLN A 102 -5.13 -12.57 -10.67
N ASN A 103 -4.83 -13.20 -9.53
CA ASN A 103 -4.72 -12.56 -8.23
C ASN A 103 -3.27 -12.41 -7.79
N TYR A 104 -3.01 -11.32 -7.07
CA TYR A 104 -1.72 -10.99 -6.49
C TYR A 104 -1.93 -10.20 -5.19
N PHE A 105 -0.89 -10.07 -4.37
CA PHE A 105 -0.92 -9.22 -3.18
C PHE A 105 -0.02 -8.00 -3.38
N MET A 106 -0.55 -6.82 -3.09
CA MET A 106 0.20 -5.58 -2.90
C MET A 106 0.64 -5.51 -1.43
N CYS A 107 1.93 -5.68 -1.20
CA CYS A 107 2.59 -5.56 0.09
C CYS A 107 2.93 -4.09 0.38
N ILE A 108 2.38 -3.54 1.46
CA ILE A 108 2.58 -2.14 1.85
C ILE A 108 3.21 -2.10 3.24
N GLU A 109 4.31 -1.34 3.36
CA GLU A 109 4.98 -1.10 4.64
C GLU A 109 4.21 -0.05 5.47
N ALA A 110 3.93 -0.42 6.71
CA ALA A 110 3.32 0.40 7.74
C ALA A 110 4.37 1.24 8.49
N PRO A 111 3.99 2.33 9.18
CA PRO A 111 4.94 3.15 9.93
C PRO A 111 5.64 2.46 11.10
N ASP A 112 5.11 1.33 11.57
CA ASP A 112 5.75 0.50 12.60
C ASP A 112 6.72 -0.54 12.01
N GLY A 113 6.97 -0.50 10.69
CA GLY A 113 7.85 -1.40 9.96
C GLY A 113 7.22 -2.75 9.63
N THR A 114 5.95 -2.98 9.96
CA THR A 114 5.23 -4.17 9.51
C THR A 114 4.88 -4.07 8.03
N ILE A 115 4.79 -5.19 7.31
CA ILE A 115 4.43 -5.21 5.89
C ILE A 115 3.13 -6.01 5.73
N VAL A 116 2.09 -5.32 5.29
CA VAL A 116 0.72 -5.83 5.25
C VAL A 116 0.35 -6.19 3.81
N PRO A 117 -0.14 -7.41 3.53
CA PRO A 117 -0.62 -7.80 2.21
C PRO A 117 -2.04 -7.29 1.94
N TYR A 118 -2.25 -6.76 0.74
CA TYR A 118 -3.58 -6.43 0.19
C TYR A 118 -3.79 -7.21 -1.11
N PRO A 119 -4.71 -8.18 -1.20
CA PRO A 119 -5.06 -8.91 -2.40
C PRO A 119 -5.65 -7.97 -3.43
N GLN A 120 -5.31 -8.23 -4.67
CA GLN A 120 -5.67 -7.46 -5.84
C GLN A 120 -5.93 -8.46 -6.96
N SER A 121 -6.79 -8.09 -7.90
CA SER A 121 -7.01 -8.84 -9.13
C SER A 121 -6.54 -8.02 -10.31
N CYS A 122 -5.86 -8.68 -11.25
CA CYS A 122 -5.47 -8.05 -12.49
C CYS A 122 -6.71 -7.63 -13.31
N PRO A 123 -6.67 -6.45 -13.94
CA PRO A 123 -7.81 -5.94 -14.69
C PRO A 123 -8.06 -6.76 -15.96
N SER A 124 -9.33 -6.89 -16.34
CA SER A 124 -9.76 -7.53 -17.59
C SER A 124 -9.25 -8.99 -17.71
N TYR A 125 -8.64 -9.33 -18.85
CA TYR A 125 -8.07 -10.66 -19.15
C TYR A 125 -6.55 -10.71 -18.93
N SER A 126 -5.96 -9.70 -18.27
CA SER A 126 -4.54 -9.72 -17.94
C SER A 126 -4.28 -10.61 -16.72
N ILE A 127 -3.07 -11.15 -16.63
CA ILE A 127 -2.61 -11.99 -15.52
C ILE A 127 -1.32 -11.43 -14.92
N PHE A 128 -1.08 -11.72 -13.65
CA PHE A 128 0.06 -11.21 -12.90
C PHE A 128 1.34 -11.93 -13.31
N ASN A 129 2.33 -11.18 -13.80
CA ASN A 129 3.67 -11.67 -14.05
C ASN A 129 4.55 -11.40 -12.81
N PRO A 130 4.95 -12.43 -12.04
CA PRO A 130 5.76 -12.25 -10.84
C PRO A 130 7.21 -11.84 -11.14
N GLU A 131 7.72 -12.04 -12.36
CA GLU A 131 9.10 -11.67 -12.72
C GLU A 131 9.29 -10.15 -12.82
N ILE A 132 8.25 -9.45 -13.26
CA ILE A 132 8.26 -8.00 -13.49
C ILE A 132 7.27 -7.23 -12.60
N GLY A 133 6.46 -7.95 -11.80
CA GLY A 133 5.54 -7.35 -10.83
C GLY A 133 4.35 -6.60 -11.43
N VAL A 134 3.91 -6.93 -12.65
CA VAL A 134 2.80 -6.24 -13.32
C VAL A 134 1.79 -7.21 -13.93
N CYS A 135 0.55 -6.75 -14.07
CA CYS A 135 -0.48 -7.42 -14.84
C CYS A 135 -0.23 -7.22 -16.34
N THR A 136 -0.16 -8.30 -17.10
CA THR A 136 0.11 -8.28 -18.55
C THR A 136 -0.67 -9.40 -19.26
N SER A 137 -0.92 -9.22 -20.56
CA SER A 137 -1.47 -10.27 -21.42
C SER A 137 -0.40 -11.25 -21.94
N ASP A 138 0.88 -10.90 -21.77
CA ASP A 138 1.98 -11.61 -22.45
C ASP A 138 2.61 -12.69 -21.58
N TYR A 139 2.27 -12.73 -20.28
CA TYR A 139 2.69 -13.78 -19.38
C TYR A 139 1.91 -15.07 -19.63
N GLN A 140 2.53 -16.21 -19.37
CA GLN A 140 1.86 -17.51 -19.42
C GLN A 140 1.85 -18.08 -18.02
N CYS A 141 0.66 -18.24 -17.43
CA CYS A 141 0.51 -18.82 -16.11
C CYS A 141 1.01 -20.28 -16.14
N PRO A 142 1.93 -20.69 -15.26
CA PRO A 142 2.38 -22.08 -15.18
C PRO A 142 1.21 -23.03 -14.86
N THR A 143 1.19 -24.20 -15.51
CA THR A 143 0.19 -25.27 -15.30
C THR A 143 0.65 -26.32 -14.30
#